data_AF-A0AA38FGP6-F1
#
_entry.id   AF-A0AA38FGP6-F1
#
_cell.length_a   1.000
_cell.length_b   1.000
_cell.length_c   1.000
_cell.angle_alpha   90.00
_cell.angle_beta   90.00
_cell.angle_gamma   90.00
#
_symmetry.space_group_name_H-M   'P 1'
#
loop_
_entity.id
_entity.type
_entity.pdbx_description
1 polymer ?
#
loop_
_entity_poly.entity_id
_entity_poly.type
_entity_poly.pdbx_seq_one_letter_code
_entity_poly.pdbx_strand_id
1 'polypeptide(L)'
;MTLQQILARAVGPEIIENSSNVVDFKDDGKKVTVILGDGREYEGDLLVGADGIWSKVRRKLFGLKEATYSEYTCYTGIAEFVPPDIENVGYRVFLGYKQYFVSSDVGGGRMQWYAFHNEPAGNDDPPNCRKKRLLELFGSWCEEVVDLLVATPEDMILRRDIYDREPIFTWSKGLVTLLGDSAHAMQPNMGQGGCMAIEDSYQLALELEKAYNASFETGKSVDITSVLKKYENERRLRVGVIHGMARMAAIMASTYKPYLGVGLGPLSLLTQLRIPHPGRVGGRIILQTVMPIMLRWVLGGNSSKLEGWAPSCRLSDKASSELQQWFIDDDAMERAIDADWCLVHAEDQMPSRVSCASAVIRLSRDENRPTVIGKAPCARSEGVPAVLPYPQISDRHASIACKENAFFLTDLGSQQGTWITDEEGRQYRVPPKLPIRIHPGNIIEFGRDKQAALRVKLYKTLPEENYIKQNTPVLGMV
;
A
#
# COMPACT_ATOMS: atom_id res chain seq x y z
N MET A 1 0.12 -17.04 9.60
CA MET A 1 0.89 -17.91 8.68
C MET A 1 1.50 -17.02 7.61
N THR A 2 2.79 -17.15 7.30
CA THR A 2 3.45 -16.28 6.32
C THR A 2 3.14 -16.72 4.88
N LEU A 3 3.32 -15.83 3.90
CA LEU A 3 3.10 -16.15 2.47
C LEU A 3 3.93 -17.37 2.02
N GLN A 4 5.20 -17.42 2.40
CA GLN A 4 6.08 -18.54 2.05
C GLN A 4 5.56 -19.89 2.58
N GLN A 5 5.01 -19.90 3.81
CA GLN A 5 4.41 -21.12 4.38
C GLN A 5 3.15 -21.54 3.63
N ILE A 6 2.33 -20.58 3.17
CA ILE A 6 1.16 -20.86 2.34
C ILE A 6 1.59 -21.54 1.04
N LEU A 7 2.57 -20.97 0.33
CA LEU A 7 3.06 -21.50 -0.93
C LEU A 7 3.72 -22.87 -0.77
N ALA A 8 4.55 -23.06 0.27
CA ALA A 8 5.19 -24.33 0.56
C ALA A 8 4.16 -25.45 0.84
N ARG A 9 3.07 -25.13 1.55
CA ARG A 9 1.97 -26.08 1.78
C ARG A 9 1.20 -26.41 0.52
N ALA A 10 1.04 -25.45 -0.38
CA ALA A 10 0.29 -25.65 -1.62
C ALA A 10 1.00 -26.60 -2.59
N VAL A 11 2.34 -26.60 -2.61
CA VAL A 11 3.13 -27.53 -3.44
C VAL A 11 3.34 -28.89 -2.77
N GLY A 12 3.32 -28.95 -1.44
CA GLY A 12 3.53 -30.19 -0.67
C GLY A 12 4.96 -30.28 -0.10
N PRO A 13 5.11 -30.71 1.17
CA PRO A 13 6.41 -30.81 1.83
C PRO A 13 7.37 -31.83 1.18
N GLU A 14 6.85 -32.81 0.43
CA GLU A 14 7.62 -33.83 -0.28
C GLU A 14 8.39 -33.29 -1.50
N ILE A 15 7.99 -32.13 -2.03
CA ILE A 15 8.65 -31.47 -3.16
C ILE A 15 9.81 -30.58 -2.69
N ILE A 16 9.78 -30.13 -1.43
CA ILE A 16 10.74 -29.17 -0.89
C ILE A 16 11.74 -29.86 0.03
N GLU A 17 12.99 -29.92 -0.41
CA GLU A 17 14.09 -30.40 0.42
C GLU A 17 14.94 -29.23 0.94
N ASN A 18 14.94 -29.03 2.26
CA ASN A 18 15.77 -28.01 2.92
C ASN A 18 17.19 -28.53 3.18
N SER A 19 18.10 -27.61 3.51
CA SER A 19 19.52 -27.92 3.74
C SER A 19 20.25 -28.49 2.51
N SER A 20 19.66 -28.34 1.32
CA SER A 20 20.20 -28.81 0.04
C SER A 20 20.95 -27.70 -0.69
N ASN A 21 22.15 -27.38 -0.20
CA ASN A 21 22.98 -26.34 -0.79
C ASN A 21 23.61 -26.81 -2.11
N VAL A 22 23.05 -26.41 -3.26
CA VAL A 22 23.64 -26.65 -4.58
C VAL A 22 25.00 -26.00 -4.66
N VAL A 23 26.04 -26.73 -5.06
CA VAL A 23 27.41 -26.21 -5.25
C VAL A 23 27.86 -26.30 -6.69
N ASP A 24 27.33 -27.25 -7.45
CA ASP A 24 27.72 -27.47 -8.83
C ASP A 24 26.61 -28.17 -9.64
N PHE A 25 26.74 -28.20 -10.97
CA PHE A 25 25.89 -29.03 -11.84
C PHE A 25 26.63 -29.50 -13.10
N LYS A 26 26.21 -30.60 -13.72
CA LYS A 26 26.72 -31.09 -15.01
C LYS A 26 25.55 -31.20 -15.99
N ASP A 27 25.68 -30.63 -17.18
CA ASP A 27 24.73 -30.76 -18.28
C ASP A 27 25.39 -31.59 -19.38
N ASP A 28 24.85 -32.78 -19.66
CA ASP A 28 25.36 -33.70 -20.69
C ASP A 28 24.56 -33.60 -22.03
N GLY A 29 23.61 -32.67 -22.10
CA GLY A 29 22.71 -32.47 -23.23
C GLY A 29 21.48 -33.38 -23.27
N LYS A 30 21.35 -34.32 -22.33
CA LYS A 30 20.18 -35.19 -22.14
C LYS A 30 19.56 -35.05 -20.76
N LYS A 31 20.39 -34.90 -19.73
CA LYS A 31 20.03 -34.70 -18.33
C LYS A 31 20.96 -33.66 -17.70
N VAL A 32 20.49 -33.10 -16.59
CA VAL A 32 21.30 -32.26 -15.71
C VAL A 32 21.45 -32.96 -14.37
N THR A 33 22.68 -33.12 -13.92
CA THR A 33 23.02 -33.63 -12.59
C THR A 33 23.41 -32.47 -11.68
N VAL A 34 22.64 -32.23 -10.63
CA VAL A 34 22.91 -31.23 -9.60
C VAL A 34 23.74 -31.86 -8.49
N ILE A 35 24.78 -31.16 -8.03
CA ILE A 35 25.69 -31.62 -6.98
C ILE A 35 25.51 -30.71 -5.76
N LEU A 36 25.20 -31.32 -4.62
CA LEU A 36 25.05 -30.63 -3.34
C LEU A 36 26.37 -30.56 -2.57
N GLY A 37 26.45 -29.61 -1.63
CA GLY A 37 27.65 -29.41 -0.80
C GLY A 37 28.01 -30.57 0.13
N ASP A 38 27.08 -31.49 0.37
CA ASP A 38 27.30 -32.73 1.11
C ASP A 38 27.66 -33.93 0.19
N GLY A 39 27.80 -33.70 -1.11
CA GLY A 39 28.16 -34.70 -2.11
C GLY A 39 26.99 -35.48 -2.71
N ARG A 40 25.73 -35.25 -2.26
CA ARG A 40 24.56 -35.86 -2.91
C ARG A 40 24.36 -35.32 -4.32
N GLU A 41 23.89 -36.18 -5.21
CA GLU A 41 23.62 -35.86 -6.60
C GLU A 41 22.15 -36.15 -6.95
N TYR A 42 21.55 -35.28 -7.78
CA TYR A 42 20.17 -35.40 -8.25
C TYR A 42 20.13 -35.17 -9.76
N GLU A 43 19.41 -36.02 -10.48
CA GLU A 43 19.26 -35.90 -11.93
C GLU A 43 17.88 -35.38 -12.32
N GLY A 44 17.83 -34.54 -13.36
CA GLY A 44 16.59 -34.01 -13.92
C GLY A 44 16.70 -33.68 -15.41
N ASP A 45 15.56 -33.50 -16.08
CA ASP A 45 15.48 -33.07 -17.49
C ASP A 45 15.76 -31.58 -17.68
N LEU A 46 15.61 -30.80 -16.61
CA LEU A 46 15.75 -29.35 -16.59
C LEU A 46 16.25 -28.91 -15.21
N LEU A 47 17.18 -27.95 -15.20
CA LEU A 47 17.57 -27.21 -14.00
C LEU A 47 17.15 -25.75 -14.12
N VAL A 48 16.39 -25.28 -13.14
CA VAL A 48 16.04 -23.85 -13.00
C VAL A 48 16.82 -23.26 -11.83
N GLY A 49 17.75 -22.36 -12.11
CA GLY A 49 18.38 -21.54 -11.10
C GLY A 49 17.38 -20.52 -10.56
N ALA A 50 16.88 -20.72 -9.35
CA ALA A 50 16.06 -19.77 -8.60
C ALA A 50 16.75 -19.37 -7.27
N ASP A 51 18.09 -19.37 -7.29
CA ASP A 51 18.99 -19.26 -6.13
C ASP A 51 19.43 -17.82 -5.82
N GLY A 52 18.61 -16.83 -6.21
CA GLY A 52 18.76 -15.44 -5.82
C GLY A 52 19.92 -14.68 -6.48
N ILE A 53 20.17 -13.46 -6.01
CA ILE A 53 21.17 -12.54 -6.58
C ILE A 53 22.60 -13.14 -6.59
N TRP A 54 22.93 -13.97 -5.60
CA TRP A 54 24.23 -14.63 -5.45
C TRP A 54 24.32 -15.98 -6.17
N SER A 55 23.43 -16.20 -7.16
CA SER A 55 23.27 -17.46 -7.86
C SER A 55 24.57 -18.14 -8.29
N LYS A 56 24.75 -19.37 -7.82
CA LYS A 56 25.84 -20.27 -8.23
C LYS A 56 25.55 -20.88 -9.59
N VAL A 57 24.27 -21.13 -9.91
CA VAL A 57 23.85 -21.61 -11.22
C VAL A 57 24.25 -20.61 -12.30
N ARG A 58 23.93 -19.33 -12.10
CA ARG A 58 24.34 -18.24 -13.00
C ARG A 58 25.86 -18.14 -13.14
N ARG A 59 26.58 -18.25 -12.02
CA ARG A 59 28.05 -18.21 -12.02
C ARG A 59 28.65 -19.32 -12.87
N LYS A 60 28.10 -20.53 -12.80
CA LYS A 60 28.56 -21.66 -13.61
C LYS A 60 28.19 -21.51 -15.10
N LEU A 61 27.01 -20.97 -15.42
CA LEU A 61 26.59 -20.78 -16.80
C LEU A 61 27.41 -19.71 -17.54
N PHE A 62 27.66 -18.58 -16.88
CA PHE A 62 28.15 -17.35 -17.53
C PHE A 62 29.44 -16.79 -16.93
N GLY A 63 30.07 -17.51 -16.00
CA GLY A 63 31.27 -17.08 -15.30
C GLY A 63 31.00 -16.15 -14.12
N LEU A 64 32.06 -15.86 -13.37
CA LEU A 64 31.99 -14.95 -12.23
C LEU A 64 31.85 -13.50 -12.71
N LYS A 65 30.75 -12.86 -12.32
CA LYS A 65 30.54 -11.42 -12.42
C LYS A 65 29.87 -10.98 -11.12
N GLU A 66 30.52 -10.14 -10.34
CA GLU A 66 29.96 -9.71 -9.05
C GLU A 66 28.65 -8.94 -9.20
N ALA A 67 27.86 -8.90 -8.14
CA ALA A 67 26.70 -8.02 -8.06
C ALA A 67 27.18 -6.56 -7.95
N THR A 68 26.43 -5.64 -8.53
CA THR A 68 26.74 -4.21 -8.52
C THR A 68 26.12 -3.59 -7.29
N TYR A 69 26.93 -3.02 -6.41
CA TYR A 69 26.44 -2.24 -5.28
C TYR A 69 25.74 -0.97 -5.78
N SER A 70 24.56 -0.67 -5.25
CA SER A 70 23.76 0.48 -5.70
C SER A 70 24.20 1.83 -5.11
N GLU A 71 25.23 1.83 -4.26
CA GLU A 71 25.64 2.95 -3.41
C GLU A 71 24.69 3.24 -2.23
N TYR A 72 23.70 2.38 -1.98
CA TYR A 72 22.75 2.54 -0.87
C TYR A 72 22.77 1.37 0.10
N THR A 73 22.83 1.74 1.38
CA THR A 73 22.49 0.87 2.50
C THR A 73 21.04 1.12 2.88
N CYS A 74 20.30 0.04 3.14
CA CYS A 74 18.94 0.06 3.62
C CYS A 74 18.89 -0.47 5.06
N TYR A 75 18.31 0.33 5.94
CA TYR A 75 17.88 -0.10 7.26
C TYR A 75 16.40 -0.42 7.22
N THR A 76 15.98 -1.51 7.84
CA THR A 76 14.57 -1.90 7.90
C THR A 76 14.17 -2.14 9.33
N GLY A 77 12.95 -1.78 9.69
CA GLY A 77 12.42 -2.04 11.02
C GLY A 77 10.91 -2.24 11.02
N ILE A 78 10.41 -2.79 12.12
CA ILE A 78 8.98 -2.89 12.41
C ILE A 78 8.75 -2.22 13.77
N ALA A 79 7.94 -1.17 13.77
CA ALA A 79 7.52 -0.46 14.96
C ALA A 79 6.12 -0.91 15.37
N GLU A 80 5.89 -1.11 16.67
CA GLU A 80 4.53 -1.15 17.24
C GLU A 80 4.05 0.29 17.44
N PHE A 81 3.51 0.86 16.36
CA PHE A 81 3.17 2.27 16.28
C PHE A 81 2.00 2.44 15.31
N VAL A 82 1.02 3.27 15.66
CA VAL A 82 -0.12 3.61 14.79
C VAL A 82 -0.13 5.11 14.59
N PRO A 83 0.15 5.61 13.37
CA PRO A 83 0.12 7.04 13.10
C PRO A 83 -1.33 7.59 13.13
N PRO A 84 -1.54 8.86 13.51
CA PRO A 84 -2.89 9.44 13.66
C PRO A 84 -3.74 9.41 12.38
N ASP A 85 -3.10 9.41 11.22
CA ASP A 85 -3.69 9.45 9.88
C ASP A 85 -3.69 8.06 9.20
N ILE A 86 -3.58 6.96 9.97
CA ILE A 86 -3.56 5.59 9.44
C ILE A 86 -4.76 5.27 8.52
N GLU A 87 -5.93 5.83 8.81
CA GLU A 87 -7.15 5.65 8.02
C GLU A 87 -7.07 6.33 6.64
N ASN A 88 -6.18 7.32 6.49
CA ASN A 88 -6.05 8.11 5.27
C ASN A 88 -4.81 7.72 4.45
N VAL A 89 -3.77 7.19 5.09
CA VAL A 89 -2.45 7.01 4.47
C VAL A 89 -1.84 5.66 4.84
N GLY A 90 -1.90 4.70 3.90
CA GLY A 90 -1.31 3.37 4.07
C GLY A 90 0.18 3.24 3.69
N TYR A 91 0.72 4.18 2.90
CA TYR A 91 2.10 4.15 2.42
C TYR A 91 2.67 5.57 2.30
N ARG A 92 3.83 5.83 2.92
CA ARG A 92 4.51 7.13 2.90
C ARG A 92 5.91 7.00 2.32
N VAL A 93 6.31 8.01 1.55
CA VAL A 93 7.68 8.18 1.05
C VAL A 93 8.16 9.57 1.46
N PHE A 94 9.20 9.62 2.25
CA PHE A 94 9.88 10.84 2.69
C PHE A 94 11.19 10.96 1.90
N LEU A 95 11.39 12.09 1.23
CA LEU A 95 12.52 12.30 0.32
C LEU A 95 13.53 13.27 0.93
N GLY A 96 14.81 12.91 0.84
CA GLY A 96 15.95 13.73 1.22
C GLY A 96 17.07 13.64 0.18
N TYR A 97 18.05 14.55 0.28
CA TYR A 97 19.20 14.52 -0.63
C TYR A 97 20.11 13.33 -0.29
N LYS A 98 20.23 12.37 -1.21
CA LYS A 98 20.98 11.10 -1.08
C LYS A 98 20.46 10.15 0.00
N GLN A 99 19.21 10.33 0.43
CA GLN A 99 18.58 9.50 1.45
C GLN A 99 17.06 9.58 1.34
N TYR A 100 16.36 8.51 1.63
CA TYR A 100 14.90 8.50 1.64
C TYR A 100 14.39 7.48 2.64
N PHE A 101 13.18 7.72 3.14
CA PHE A 101 12.54 6.89 4.14
C PHE A 101 11.16 6.48 3.63
N VAL A 102 10.79 5.24 3.85
CA VAL A 102 9.48 4.70 3.45
C VAL A 102 8.84 4.04 4.66
N SER A 103 7.55 4.25 4.87
CA SER A 103 6.78 3.56 5.90
C SER A 103 5.46 3.03 5.35
N SER A 104 5.07 1.84 5.76
CA SER A 104 3.83 1.18 5.34
C SER A 104 3.16 0.45 6.50
N ASP A 105 1.84 0.49 6.54
CA ASP A 105 1.06 -0.32 7.48
C ASP A 105 1.17 -1.81 7.13
N VAL A 106 1.44 -2.64 8.14
CA VAL A 106 1.46 -4.10 8.02
C VAL A 106 0.39 -4.78 8.88
N GLY A 107 -0.51 -3.99 9.48
CA GLY A 107 -1.65 -4.42 10.26
C GLY A 107 -1.31 -4.85 11.68
N GLY A 108 -2.35 -4.89 12.53
CA GLY A 108 -2.22 -5.24 13.94
C GLY A 108 -1.44 -4.21 14.75
N GLY A 109 -1.56 -2.93 14.40
CA GLY A 109 -0.90 -1.83 15.10
C GLY A 109 0.60 -1.72 14.83
N ARG A 110 1.07 -2.23 13.67
CA ARG A 110 2.49 -2.27 13.33
C ARG A 110 2.76 -1.57 12.01
N MET A 111 3.85 -0.80 11.99
CA MET A 111 4.37 -0.12 10.82
C MET A 111 5.71 -0.74 10.44
N GLN A 112 5.84 -1.16 9.18
CA GLN A 112 7.14 -1.48 8.61
C GLN A 112 7.75 -0.22 7.97
N TRP A 113 9.05 -0.06 8.11
CA TRP A 113 9.76 1.04 7.45
C TRP A 113 11.10 0.62 6.87
N TYR A 114 11.55 1.42 5.91
CA TYR A 114 12.81 1.28 5.19
C TYR A 114 13.50 2.64 5.12
N ALA A 115 14.72 2.75 5.64
CA ALA A 115 15.54 3.95 5.58
C ALA A 115 16.74 3.69 4.67
N PHE A 116 16.83 4.42 3.57
CA PHE A 116 17.89 4.30 2.59
C PHE A 116 18.88 5.44 2.74
N HIS A 117 20.16 5.12 2.83
CA HIS A 117 21.24 6.09 3.00
C HIS A 117 22.39 5.76 2.05
N ASN A 118 22.90 6.79 1.37
CA ASN A 118 24.02 6.66 0.45
C ASN A 118 25.34 6.56 1.23
N GLU A 119 25.94 5.38 1.28
CA GLU A 119 27.22 5.13 1.95
C GLU A 119 27.99 3.97 1.30
N PRO A 120 29.31 3.82 1.54
CA PRO A 120 30.07 2.66 1.08
C PRO A 120 29.54 1.32 1.64
N ALA A 121 29.60 0.26 0.84
CA ALA A 121 29.20 -1.08 1.26
C ALA A 121 30.13 -1.66 2.33
N GLY A 122 29.62 -2.62 3.12
CA GLY A 122 30.41 -3.46 4.02
C GLY A 122 30.68 -2.85 5.40
N ASN A 123 30.04 -1.74 5.76
CA ASN A 123 30.06 -1.22 7.12
C ASN A 123 29.09 -2.00 8.01
N ASP A 124 29.53 -3.02 8.73
CA ASP A 124 28.69 -3.60 9.77
C ASP A 124 28.63 -2.65 10.96
N ASP A 125 27.42 -2.19 11.29
CA ASP A 125 27.23 -1.45 12.53
C ASP A 125 27.45 -2.37 13.74
N PRO A 126 28.15 -1.91 14.78
CA PRO A 126 28.24 -2.64 16.03
C PRO A 126 26.84 -3.03 16.53
N PRO A 127 26.68 -4.22 17.13
CA PRO A 127 25.44 -4.59 17.78
C PRO A 127 24.98 -3.50 18.75
N ASN A 128 23.67 -3.26 18.80
CA ASN A 128 23.03 -2.26 19.65
C ASN A 128 23.38 -0.79 19.35
N CYS A 129 23.89 -0.49 18.15
CA CYS A 129 24.19 0.88 17.73
C CYS A 129 23.36 1.37 16.54
N ARG A 130 22.47 0.55 15.97
CA ARG A 130 21.75 0.86 14.72
C ARG A 130 20.72 1.95 14.93
N LYS A 131 19.92 1.90 16.00
CA LYS A 131 18.96 2.97 16.33
C LYS A 131 19.68 4.29 16.56
N LYS A 132 20.78 4.28 17.32
CA LYS A 132 21.57 5.48 17.57
C LYS A 132 22.06 6.10 16.26
N ARG A 133 22.63 5.28 15.38
CA ARG A 133 23.07 5.73 14.05
C ARG A 133 21.92 6.26 13.21
N LEU A 134 20.77 5.58 13.20
CA LEU A 134 19.59 6.06 12.49
C LEU A 134 19.09 7.41 13.02
N LEU A 135 19.15 7.65 14.33
CA LEU A 135 18.84 8.96 14.91
C LEU A 135 19.89 10.02 14.58
N GLU A 136 21.17 9.64 14.40
CA GLU A 136 22.20 10.56 13.89
C GLU A 136 21.95 10.95 12.42
N LEU A 137 21.47 10.01 11.60
CA LEU A 137 21.20 10.22 10.18
C LEU A 137 19.86 10.92 9.90
N PHE A 138 18.82 10.54 10.64
CA PHE A 138 17.42 10.91 10.39
C PHE A 138 16.79 11.71 11.53
N GLY A 139 17.49 12.00 12.64
CA GLY A 139 16.92 12.68 13.81
C GLY A 139 16.51 14.13 13.57
N SER A 140 16.93 14.74 12.46
CA SER A 140 16.49 16.08 12.04
C SER A 140 15.37 16.04 10.97
N TRP A 141 14.81 14.87 10.69
CA TRP A 141 13.67 14.73 9.78
C TRP A 141 12.36 15.05 10.50
N CYS A 142 11.24 14.98 9.78
CA CYS A 142 9.93 15.20 10.36
C CYS A 142 9.60 14.18 11.47
N GLU A 143 8.69 14.58 12.36
CA GLU A 143 8.35 13.82 13.57
C GLU A 143 7.90 12.39 13.25
N GLU A 144 7.20 12.18 12.12
CA GLU A 144 6.72 10.86 11.71
C GLU A 144 7.86 9.86 11.46
N VAL A 145 9.00 10.31 10.94
CA VAL A 145 10.19 9.46 10.75
C VAL A 145 10.86 9.20 12.09
N VAL A 146 11.02 10.25 12.91
CA VAL A 146 11.69 10.14 14.21
C VAL A 146 10.90 9.23 15.17
N ASP A 147 9.59 9.36 15.22
CA ASP A 147 8.69 8.56 16.05
C ASP A 147 8.79 7.07 15.71
N LEU A 148 8.81 6.73 14.42
CA LEU A 148 9.01 5.35 13.96
C LEU A 148 10.36 4.79 14.42
N LEU A 149 11.43 5.57 14.31
CA LEU A 149 12.77 5.15 14.75
C LEU A 149 12.85 4.97 16.27
N VAL A 150 12.24 5.88 17.04
CA VAL A 150 12.17 5.80 18.50
C VAL A 150 11.38 4.56 18.94
N ALA A 151 10.21 4.33 18.34
CA ALA A 151 9.30 3.24 18.66
C ALA A 151 9.83 1.84 18.25
N THR A 152 10.79 1.75 17.33
CA THR A 152 11.29 0.45 16.83
C THR A 152 12.32 -0.15 17.79
N PRO A 153 12.16 -1.37 18.32
CA PRO A 153 13.20 -2.03 19.13
C PRO A 153 14.51 -2.21 18.35
N GLU A 154 15.66 -2.10 19.02
CA GLU A 154 17.00 -2.17 18.38
C GLU A 154 17.26 -3.51 17.68
N ASP A 155 16.80 -4.61 18.27
CA ASP A 155 16.89 -5.97 17.73
C ASP A 155 16.01 -6.19 16.50
N MET A 156 15.01 -5.33 16.29
CA MET A 156 14.14 -5.33 15.12
C MET A 156 14.71 -4.50 13.95
N ILE A 157 15.84 -3.81 14.14
CA ILE A 157 16.49 -3.02 13.09
C ILE A 157 17.54 -3.87 12.38
N LEU A 158 17.33 -4.09 11.08
CA LEU A 158 18.26 -4.80 10.21
C LEU A 158 18.94 -3.82 9.25
N ARG A 159 20.22 -4.02 8.97
CA ARG A 159 20.99 -3.31 7.94
C ARG A 159 21.25 -4.25 6.77
N ARG A 160 21.07 -3.77 5.54
CA ARG A 160 21.37 -4.51 4.31
C ARG A 160 21.92 -3.56 3.26
N ASP A 161 23.02 -3.94 2.64
CA ASP A 161 23.51 -3.25 1.45
C ASP A 161 22.70 -3.67 0.23
N ILE A 162 22.33 -2.70 -0.60
CA ILE A 162 21.48 -2.95 -1.77
C ILE A 162 22.37 -3.24 -2.98
N TYR A 163 22.10 -4.36 -3.62
CA TYR A 163 22.80 -4.80 -4.83
C TYR A 163 21.79 -5.05 -5.94
N ASP A 164 22.21 -4.81 -7.18
CA ASP A 164 21.53 -5.27 -8.37
C ASP A 164 22.52 -5.99 -9.29
N ARG A 165 22.06 -6.43 -10.47
CA ARG A 165 22.95 -7.00 -11.48
C ARG A 165 22.64 -6.43 -12.84
N GLU A 166 23.70 -6.20 -13.60
CA GLU A 166 23.53 -5.79 -14.99
C GLU A 166 22.72 -6.85 -15.77
N PRO A 167 21.63 -6.45 -16.46
CA PRO A 167 20.82 -7.36 -17.24
C PRO A 167 21.66 -8.13 -18.26
N ILE A 168 21.37 -9.42 -18.39
CA ILE A 168 21.95 -10.29 -19.41
C ILE A 168 20.88 -10.67 -20.43
N PHE A 169 21.28 -10.76 -21.70
CA PHE A 169 20.37 -11.10 -22.80
C PHE A 169 20.16 -12.59 -23.00
N THR A 170 20.86 -13.43 -22.22
CA THR A 170 20.77 -14.88 -22.28
C THR A 170 20.67 -15.42 -20.86
N TRP A 171 19.61 -16.16 -20.57
CA TRP A 171 19.30 -16.74 -19.26
C TRP A 171 19.52 -18.26 -19.28
N SER A 172 19.58 -18.85 -20.47
CA SER A 172 19.61 -20.30 -20.64
C SER A 172 20.80 -20.79 -21.43
N LYS A 173 21.33 -21.96 -21.09
CA LYS A 173 22.32 -22.71 -21.88
C LYS A 173 22.09 -24.20 -21.68
N GLY A 174 21.90 -24.92 -22.78
CA GLY A 174 21.55 -26.34 -22.75
C GLY A 174 20.24 -26.57 -21.99
N LEU A 175 20.28 -27.47 -21.00
CA LEU A 175 19.13 -27.87 -20.18
C LEU A 175 18.99 -27.05 -18.88
N VAL A 176 19.65 -25.89 -18.81
CA VAL A 176 19.68 -25.04 -17.61
C VAL A 176 19.21 -23.63 -17.93
N THR A 177 18.36 -23.07 -17.07
CA THR A 177 17.88 -21.67 -17.17
C THR A 177 17.94 -20.95 -15.82
N LEU A 178 17.78 -19.63 -15.83
CA LEU A 178 17.71 -18.77 -14.66
C LEU A 178 16.32 -18.16 -14.52
N LEU A 179 15.88 -17.93 -13.29
CA LEU A 179 14.58 -17.37 -12.95
C LEU A 179 14.68 -16.38 -11.78
N GLY A 180 13.91 -15.29 -11.85
CA GLY A 180 13.87 -14.28 -10.80
C GLY A 180 15.22 -13.58 -10.60
N ASP A 181 15.58 -13.33 -9.34
CA ASP A 181 16.80 -12.59 -8.99
C ASP A 181 18.10 -13.25 -9.50
N SER A 182 18.08 -14.57 -9.74
CA SER A 182 19.23 -15.24 -10.35
C SER A 182 19.48 -14.75 -11.79
N ALA A 183 18.43 -14.35 -12.52
CA ALA A 183 18.50 -13.83 -13.88
C ALA A 183 18.63 -12.29 -13.90
N HIS A 184 17.84 -11.61 -13.08
CA HIS A 184 17.60 -10.17 -13.21
C HIS A 184 17.37 -9.42 -11.90
N ALA A 185 18.13 -9.77 -10.85
CA ALA A 185 18.13 -9.03 -9.58
C ALA A 185 18.21 -7.51 -9.81
N MET A 186 17.23 -6.79 -9.25
CA MET A 186 17.01 -5.37 -9.44
C MET A 186 16.87 -4.65 -8.10
N GLN A 187 17.03 -3.33 -8.11
CA GLN A 187 16.83 -2.52 -6.92
C GLN A 187 15.36 -2.51 -6.48
N PRO A 188 15.06 -2.43 -5.17
CA PRO A 188 13.72 -2.63 -4.63
C PRO A 188 12.75 -1.45 -4.88
N ASN A 189 13.20 -0.37 -5.53
CA ASN A 189 12.51 0.93 -5.55
C ASN A 189 11.15 0.95 -6.26
N MET A 190 10.82 -0.10 -7.01
CA MET A 190 9.50 -0.27 -7.61
C MET A 190 8.70 -1.44 -7.02
N GLY A 191 9.29 -2.21 -6.10
CA GLY A 191 8.66 -3.42 -5.56
C GLY A 191 8.38 -4.51 -6.60
N GLN A 192 9.07 -4.51 -7.74
CA GLN A 192 8.73 -5.38 -8.89
C GLN A 192 9.54 -6.69 -8.99
N GLY A 193 10.61 -6.88 -8.21
CA GLY A 193 11.46 -8.09 -8.33
C GLY A 193 10.67 -9.39 -8.15
N GLY A 194 9.86 -9.47 -7.08
CA GLY A 194 8.97 -10.61 -6.84
C GLY A 194 7.89 -10.78 -7.91
N CYS A 195 7.30 -9.69 -8.39
CA CYS A 195 6.33 -9.73 -9.49
C CYS A 195 6.95 -10.29 -10.77
N MET A 196 8.18 -9.89 -11.10
CA MET A 196 8.88 -10.41 -12.26
C MET A 196 9.20 -11.91 -12.12
N ALA A 197 9.60 -12.37 -10.94
CA ALA A 197 9.83 -13.80 -10.68
C ALA A 197 8.55 -14.63 -10.82
N ILE A 198 7.39 -14.10 -10.41
CA ILE A 198 6.08 -14.76 -10.59
C ILE A 198 5.74 -14.83 -12.08
N GLU A 199 5.87 -13.72 -12.81
CA GLU A 199 5.64 -13.70 -14.26
C GLU A 199 6.58 -14.65 -15.01
N ASP A 200 7.84 -14.77 -14.58
CA ASP A 200 8.80 -15.72 -15.13
C ASP A 200 8.37 -17.17 -14.90
N SER A 201 7.99 -17.49 -13.67
CA SER A 201 7.55 -18.84 -13.29
C SER A 201 6.35 -19.27 -14.12
N TYR A 202 5.39 -18.36 -14.28
CA TYR A 202 4.22 -18.58 -15.13
C TYR A 202 4.62 -18.77 -16.60
N GLN A 203 5.44 -17.89 -17.16
CA GLN A 203 5.83 -17.96 -18.57
C GLN A 203 6.65 -19.21 -18.88
N LEU A 204 7.51 -19.66 -17.96
CA LEU A 204 8.26 -20.90 -18.09
C LEU A 204 7.33 -22.12 -18.07
N ALA A 205 6.42 -22.18 -17.09
CA ALA A 205 5.42 -23.25 -16.99
C ALA A 205 4.54 -23.34 -18.25
N LEU A 206 4.11 -22.18 -18.77
CA LEU A 206 3.30 -22.10 -19.98
C LEU A 206 4.02 -22.65 -21.22
N GLU A 207 5.30 -22.30 -21.42
CA GLU A 207 6.06 -22.82 -22.57
C GLU A 207 6.38 -24.32 -22.43
N LEU A 208 6.61 -24.80 -21.20
CA LEU A 208 6.76 -26.23 -20.91
C LEU A 208 5.46 -27.01 -21.21
N GLU A 209 4.31 -26.51 -20.76
CA GLU A 209 3.01 -27.13 -20.99
C GLU A 209 2.68 -27.20 -22.49
N LYS A 210 2.88 -26.11 -23.23
CA LYS A 210 2.69 -26.10 -24.70
C LYS A 210 3.55 -27.15 -25.38
N ALA A 211 4.81 -27.28 -24.97
CA ALA A 211 5.73 -28.24 -25.57
C ALA A 211 5.39 -29.68 -25.17
N TYR A 212 4.93 -29.90 -23.94
CA TYR A 212 4.44 -31.19 -23.49
C TYR A 212 3.20 -31.65 -24.28
N ASN A 213 2.22 -30.76 -24.45
CA ASN A 213 1.02 -31.07 -25.24
C ASN A 213 1.36 -31.35 -26.71
N ALA A 214 2.24 -30.56 -27.33
CA ALA A 214 2.70 -30.81 -28.69
C ALA A 214 3.50 -32.13 -28.81
N SER A 215 4.27 -32.49 -27.78
CA SER A 215 4.98 -33.76 -27.70
C SER A 215 4.00 -34.94 -27.65
N PHE A 216 2.94 -34.82 -26.85
CA PHE A 216 1.89 -35.83 -26.75
C PHE A 216 1.17 -36.04 -28.10
N GLU A 217 0.86 -34.98 -28.83
CA GLU A 217 0.20 -35.05 -30.14
C GLU A 217 1.10 -35.62 -31.25
N THR A 218 2.39 -35.27 -31.24
CA THR A 218 3.32 -35.61 -32.33
C THR A 218 4.16 -36.87 -32.07
N GLY A 219 4.17 -37.37 -30.82
CA GLY A 219 5.03 -38.47 -30.37
C GLY A 219 6.53 -38.14 -30.32
N LYS A 220 6.91 -36.88 -30.54
CA LYS A 220 8.32 -36.43 -30.50
C LYS A 220 8.70 -35.99 -29.10
N SER A 221 9.96 -36.22 -28.70
CA SER A 221 10.48 -35.73 -27.42
C SER A 221 10.45 -34.19 -27.35
N VAL A 222 10.20 -33.65 -26.15
CA VAL A 222 10.24 -32.21 -25.89
C VAL A 222 11.65 -31.66 -26.11
N ASP A 223 11.79 -30.65 -26.96
CA ASP A 223 13.03 -29.87 -27.10
C ASP A 223 13.08 -28.78 -26.03
N ILE A 224 13.69 -29.10 -24.90
CA ILE A 224 13.84 -28.20 -23.74
C ILE A 224 14.61 -26.93 -24.13
N THR A 225 15.63 -27.02 -24.98
CA THR A 225 16.43 -25.83 -25.35
C THR A 225 15.57 -24.81 -26.10
N SER A 226 14.70 -25.29 -27.00
CA SER A 226 13.73 -24.44 -27.71
C SER A 226 12.70 -23.81 -26.77
N VAL A 227 12.20 -24.56 -25.77
CA VAL A 227 11.29 -24.06 -24.74
C VAL A 227 11.93 -22.92 -23.94
N LEU A 228 13.15 -23.14 -23.45
CA LEU A 228 13.87 -22.14 -22.65
C LEU A 228 14.16 -20.86 -23.43
N LYS A 229 14.45 -20.98 -24.73
CA LYS A 229 14.64 -19.81 -25.61
C LYS A 229 13.35 -19.02 -25.82
N LYS A 230 12.20 -19.69 -25.93
CA LYS A 230 10.89 -19.01 -26.00
C LYS A 230 10.59 -18.27 -24.71
N TYR A 231 10.76 -18.93 -23.56
CA TYR A 231 10.63 -18.34 -22.23
C TYR A 231 11.46 -17.04 -22.12
N GLU A 232 12.76 -17.11 -22.44
CA GLU A 232 13.66 -15.95 -22.38
C GLU A 232 13.21 -14.81 -23.31
N ASN A 233 12.85 -15.12 -24.56
CA ASN A 233 12.41 -14.11 -25.53
C ASN A 233 11.16 -13.36 -25.07
N GLU A 234 10.23 -14.05 -24.41
CA GLU A 234 8.99 -13.46 -23.92
C GLU A 234 9.18 -12.59 -22.68
N ARG A 235 10.25 -12.84 -21.89
CA ARG A 235 10.49 -12.15 -20.62
C ARG A 235 11.51 -11.03 -20.71
N ARG A 236 12.55 -11.18 -21.54
CA ARG A 236 13.73 -10.28 -21.54
C ARG A 236 13.39 -8.80 -21.70
N LEU A 237 12.45 -8.45 -22.59
CA LEU A 237 12.11 -7.05 -22.84
C LEU A 237 11.38 -6.44 -21.65
N ARG A 238 10.38 -7.16 -21.13
CA ARG A 238 9.59 -6.69 -19.98
C ARG A 238 10.48 -6.51 -18.75
N VAL A 239 11.29 -7.51 -18.44
CA VAL A 239 12.24 -7.45 -17.33
C VAL A 239 13.26 -6.33 -17.52
N GLY A 240 13.85 -6.19 -18.71
CA GLY A 240 14.83 -5.14 -19.00
C GLY A 240 14.27 -3.72 -18.80
N VAL A 241 13.03 -3.48 -19.24
CA VAL A 241 12.35 -2.18 -19.05
C VAL A 241 12.08 -1.91 -17.58
N ILE A 242 11.52 -2.87 -16.84
CA ILE A 242 11.23 -2.72 -15.40
C ILE A 242 12.52 -2.51 -14.60
N HIS A 243 13.57 -3.26 -14.91
CA HIS A 243 14.89 -3.09 -14.29
C HIS A 243 15.45 -1.68 -14.54
N GLY A 244 15.38 -1.18 -15.77
CA GLY A 244 15.78 0.19 -16.10
C GLY A 244 14.98 1.24 -15.34
N MET A 245 13.66 1.08 -15.26
CA MET A 245 12.78 1.96 -14.48
C MET A 245 13.12 1.92 -12.98
N ALA A 246 13.46 0.76 -12.41
CA ALA A 246 13.79 0.61 -11.01
C ALA A 246 15.07 1.38 -10.62
N ARG A 247 16.10 1.34 -11.48
CA ARG A 247 17.30 2.18 -11.33
C ARG A 247 16.98 3.67 -11.46
N MET A 248 16.14 4.05 -12.43
CA MET A 248 15.73 5.44 -12.60
C MET A 248 14.94 5.98 -11.40
N ALA A 249 14.03 5.18 -10.84
CA ALA A 249 13.27 5.53 -9.64
C ALA A 249 14.20 5.75 -8.43
N ALA A 250 15.25 4.92 -8.28
CA ALA A 250 16.29 5.09 -7.27
C ALA A 250 16.98 6.45 -7.39
N ILE A 251 17.42 6.77 -8.61
CA ILE A 251 18.09 8.04 -8.91
C ILE A 251 17.14 9.19 -8.61
N MET A 252 15.89 9.13 -9.06
CA MET A 252 14.92 10.21 -8.84
C MET A 252 14.61 10.42 -7.34
N ALA A 253 14.40 9.35 -6.58
CA ALA A 253 14.11 9.43 -5.15
C ALA A 253 15.29 10.02 -4.36
N SER A 254 16.51 9.61 -4.70
CA SER A 254 17.72 10.01 -3.97
C SER A 254 18.33 11.33 -4.42
N THR A 255 18.18 11.69 -5.70
CA THR A 255 18.64 12.98 -6.23
C THR A 255 17.56 14.05 -6.14
N TYR A 256 16.44 13.75 -5.48
CA TYR A 256 15.42 14.74 -5.16
C TYR A 256 16.06 15.86 -4.33
N LYS A 257 16.48 16.91 -5.03
CA LYS A 257 16.65 18.22 -4.43
C LYS A 257 15.25 18.82 -4.37
N PRO A 258 14.83 19.40 -3.24
CA PRO A 258 13.71 20.31 -3.25
C PRO A 258 13.99 21.33 -4.36
N TYR A 259 13.30 21.22 -5.49
CA TYR A 259 13.37 22.21 -6.55
C TYR A 259 12.58 23.43 -6.12
N LEU A 260 13.07 24.09 -5.07
CA LEU A 260 12.57 25.33 -4.52
C LEU A 260 13.79 26.11 -4.02
N GLY A 261 14.23 27.08 -4.83
CA GLY A 261 15.20 28.07 -4.38
C GLY A 261 16.38 28.36 -5.30
N VAL A 262 16.32 28.08 -6.61
CA VAL A 262 17.20 28.85 -7.52
C VAL A 262 16.58 30.24 -7.59
N GLY A 263 17.03 31.16 -6.73
CA GLY A 263 16.74 32.57 -6.90
C GLY A 263 17.12 32.93 -8.33
N LEU A 264 16.16 33.46 -9.10
CA LEU A 264 16.36 33.85 -10.50
C LEU A 264 17.32 35.06 -10.65
N GLY A 265 18.32 35.19 -9.76
CA GLY A 265 19.18 36.36 -9.64
C GLY A 265 18.35 37.65 -9.74
N PRO A 266 18.70 38.61 -10.61
CA PRO A 266 17.98 39.88 -10.75
C PRO A 266 16.53 39.77 -11.25
N LEU A 267 16.05 38.58 -11.60
CA LEU A 267 14.68 38.32 -12.08
C LEU A 267 13.74 37.74 -11.00
N SER A 268 14.08 37.86 -9.71
CA SER A 268 13.23 37.43 -8.60
C SER A 268 11.80 38.03 -8.65
N LEU A 269 11.63 39.19 -9.28
CA LEU A 269 10.32 39.83 -9.50
C LEU A 269 9.33 38.94 -10.29
N LEU A 270 9.84 38.08 -11.20
CA LEU A 270 9.00 37.14 -11.95
C LEU A 270 8.44 36.01 -11.10
N THR A 271 9.02 35.73 -9.92
CA THR A 271 8.47 34.72 -8.99
C THR A 271 7.22 35.21 -8.25
N GLN A 272 6.96 36.52 -8.22
CA GLN A 272 5.73 37.11 -7.67
C GLN A 272 4.53 36.92 -8.62
N LEU A 273 4.79 36.84 -9.93
CA LEU A 273 3.80 36.42 -10.90
C LEU A 273 3.64 34.90 -10.75
N ARG A 274 2.52 34.44 -10.19
CA ARG A 274 2.17 33.01 -10.07
C ARG A 274 1.88 32.35 -11.44
N ILE A 275 2.67 32.65 -12.46
CA ILE A 275 2.52 32.07 -13.80
C ILE A 275 3.30 30.75 -13.78
N PRO A 276 2.62 29.58 -13.88
CA PRO A 276 3.31 28.31 -13.93
C PRO A 276 4.18 28.26 -15.19
N HIS A 277 5.47 27.96 -15.01
CA HIS A 277 6.43 27.87 -16.11
C HIS A 277 5.87 26.95 -17.23
N PRO A 278 5.94 27.32 -18.52
CA PRO A 278 5.32 26.55 -19.61
C PRO A 278 5.76 25.08 -19.64
N GLY A 279 7.03 24.82 -19.34
CA GLY A 279 7.56 23.46 -19.20
C GLY A 279 6.96 22.65 -18.03
N ARG A 280 6.49 23.31 -16.96
CA ARG A 280 5.77 22.68 -15.84
C ARG A 280 4.36 22.27 -16.24
N VAL A 281 3.68 23.11 -17.01
CA VAL A 281 2.34 22.82 -17.55
C VAL A 281 2.42 21.69 -18.58
N GLY A 282 3.35 21.79 -19.54
CA GLY A 282 3.59 20.74 -20.52
C GLY A 282 4.02 19.42 -19.88
N GLY A 283 4.95 19.46 -18.92
CA GLY A 283 5.38 18.29 -18.16
C GLY A 283 4.25 17.64 -17.35
N ARG A 284 3.36 18.45 -16.75
CA ARG A 284 2.17 17.95 -16.03
C ARG A 284 1.19 17.25 -16.95
N ILE A 285 0.92 17.80 -18.14
CA ILE A 285 0.03 17.19 -19.13
C ILE A 285 0.60 15.85 -19.63
N ILE A 286 1.91 15.81 -19.90
CA ILE A 286 2.60 14.57 -20.30
C ILE A 286 2.52 13.53 -19.17
N LEU A 287 2.83 13.93 -17.93
CA LEU A 287 2.71 13.04 -16.76
C LEU A 287 1.28 12.54 -16.59
N GLN A 288 0.27 13.40 -16.62
CA GLN A 288 -1.13 13.00 -16.45
C GLN A 288 -1.61 12.03 -17.54
N THR A 289 -1.12 12.18 -18.77
CA THR A 289 -1.50 11.30 -19.88
C THR A 289 -0.71 9.98 -19.88
N VAL A 290 0.59 10.05 -19.66
CA VAL A 290 1.51 8.90 -19.80
C VAL A 290 1.58 8.07 -18.53
N MET A 291 1.48 8.68 -17.35
CA MET A 291 1.62 7.99 -16.06
C MET A 291 0.56 6.90 -15.85
N PRO A 292 -0.74 7.08 -16.16
CA PRO A 292 -1.71 6.00 -16.03
C PRO A 292 -1.40 4.80 -16.94
N ILE A 293 -0.93 5.05 -18.17
CA ILE A 293 -0.54 3.99 -19.12
C ILE A 293 0.67 3.23 -18.58
N MET A 294 1.69 3.97 -18.13
CA MET A 294 2.91 3.41 -17.58
C MET A 294 2.61 2.62 -16.29
N LEU A 295 1.84 3.19 -15.34
CA LEU A 295 1.45 2.50 -14.11
C LEU A 295 0.60 1.26 -14.41
N ARG A 296 -0.33 1.32 -15.35
CA ARG A 296 -1.11 0.14 -15.76
C ARG A 296 -0.21 -0.96 -16.31
N TRP A 297 0.81 -0.62 -17.10
CA TRP A 297 1.74 -1.60 -17.65
C TRP A 297 2.75 -2.13 -16.61
N VAL A 298 3.20 -1.28 -15.69
CA VAL A 298 4.10 -1.67 -14.60
C VAL A 298 3.36 -2.58 -13.62
N LEU A 299 2.22 -2.12 -13.09
CA LEU A 299 1.45 -2.81 -12.05
C LEU A 299 0.59 -3.95 -12.59
N GLY A 300 -0.01 -3.77 -13.75
CA GLY A 300 -1.01 -4.70 -14.32
C GLY A 300 -0.42 -5.91 -15.05
N GLY A 301 0.91 -6.00 -15.19
CA GLY A 301 1.51 -7.14 -15.87
C GLY A 301 1.35 -7.09 -17.39
N ASN A 302 1.66 -8.23 -18.03
CA ASN A 302 1.39 -8.43 -19.46
C ASN A 302 -0.08 -8.82 -19.70
N SER A 303 -1.00 -7.90 -19.38
CA SER A 303 -2.44 -8.18 -19.33
C SER A 303 -3.05 -8.61 -20.67
N SER A 304 -2.47 -8.24 -21.81
CA SER A 304 -2.94 -8.63 -23.14
C SER A 304 -2.82 -10.14 -23.41
N LYS A 305 -1.90 -10.83 -22.75
CA LYS A 305 -1.75 -12.30 -22.83
C LYS A 305 -2.69 -13.05 -21.89
N LEU A 306 -3.42 -12.34 -21.04
CA LEU A 306 -4.42 -12.89 -20.13
C LEU A 306 -5.85 -12.70 -20.68
N GLU A 307 -6.01 -12.14 -21.90
CA GLU A 307 -7.31 -12.02 -22.57
C GLU A 307 -7.91 -13.41 -22.83
N GLY A 308 -9.13 -13.63 -22.32
CA GLY A 308 -9.84 -14.92 -22.40
C GLY A 308 -9.70 -15.80 -21.15
N TRP A 309 -8.82 -15.47 -20.22
CA TRP A 309 -8.79 -16.08 -18.90
C TRP A 309 -9.74 -15.30 -17.98
N ALA A 310 -10.59 -15.99 -17.23
CA ALA A 310 -11.33 -15.34 -16.16
C ALA A 310 -10.30 -14.76 -15.18
N PRO A 311 -10.27 -13.43 -14.93
CA PRO A 311 -9.35 -12.87 -13.96
C PRO A 311 -9.70 -13.48 -12.60
N SER A 312 -8.94 -14.48 -12.17
CA SER A 312 -9.12 -15.09 -10.87
C SER A 312 -8.25 -14.33 -9.87
N CYS A 313 -8.91 -13.46 -9.13
CA CYS A 313 -8.56 -13.16 -7.76
C CYS A 313 -9.76 -13.55 -6.90
N ARG A 314 -9.55 -14.30 -5.82
CA ARG A 314 -10.50 -14.35 -4.70
C ARG A 314 -9.73 -14.36 -3.38
N LEU A 315 -9.71 -13.22 -2.70
CA LEU A 315 -10.25 -13.15 -1.33
C LEU A 315 -11.68 -12.61 -1.47
N SER A 316 -12.53 -13.31 -2.23
CA SER A 316 -13.88 -12.97 -2.75
C SER A 316 -14.21 -11.59 -3.33
N ASP A 317 -13.48 -10.51 -3.08
CA ASP A 317 -14.00 -9.17 -3.36
C ASP A 317 -13.44 -8.56 -4.65
N LYS A 318 -14.34 -7.95 -5.42
CA LYS A 318 -13.98 -7.00 -6.47
C LYS A 318 -13.91 -5.61 -5.88
N ALA A 319 -12.89 -4.83 -6.23
CA ALA A 319 -13.02 -3.38 -6.25
C ALA A 319 -14.17 -3.03 -7.23
N SER A 320 -15.10 -2.18 -6.78
CA SER A 320 -16.31 -1.83 -7.52
C SER A 320 -15.99 -1.37 -8.95
N SER A 321 -16.86 -1.68 -9.91
CA SER A 321 -16.81 -1.08 -11.26
C SER A 321 -16.98 0.44 -11.24
N GLU A 322 -17.44 0.99 -10.10
CA GLU A 322 -17.59 2.42 -9.86
C GLU A 322 -16.31 3.08 -9.33
N LEU A 323 -15.21 2.33 -9.15
CA LEU A 323 -13.95 2.86 -8.60
C LEU A 323 -13.49 4.13 -9.34
N GLN A 324 -13.59 4.16 -10.68
CA GLN A 324 -13.21 5.34 -11.46
C GLN A 324 -14.15 6.54 -11.21
N GLN A 325 -15.43 6.27 -10.93
CA GLN A 325 -16.39 7.31 -10.55
C GLN A 325 -16.06 7.85 -9.15
N TRP A 326 -15.72 6.99 -8.20
CA TRP A 326 -15.32 7.40 -6.84
C TRP A 326 -14.05 8.25 -6.79
N PHE A 327 -13.15 8.14 -7.79
CA PHE A 327 -11.96 8.99 -7.90
C PHE A 327 -12.25 10.39 -8.48
N ILE A 328 -13.46 10.65 -8.96
CA ILE A 328 -13.85 11.90 -9.64
C ILE A 328 -15.04 12.57 -8.94
N ASP A 329 -15.88 11.78 -8.26
CA ASP A 329 -17.13 12.18 -7.60
C ASP A 329 -17.12 11.68 -6.15
N ASP A 330 -16.69 12.55 -5.22
CA ASP A 330 -16.62 12.26 -3.79
C ASP A 330 -18.01 11.87 -3.23
N ASP A 331 -19.11 12.43 -3.77
CA ASP A 331 -20.47 12.07 -3.37
C ASP A 331 -20.82 10.63 -3.77
N ALA A 332 -20.36 10.15 -4.93
CA ALA A 332 -20.56 8.76 -5.34
C ALA A 332 -19.77 7.80 -4.43
N MET A 333 -18.56 8.18 -4.03
CA MET A 333 -17.78 7.41 -3.06
C MET A 333 -18.54 7.31 -1.73
N GLU A 334 -18.99 8.45 -1.17
CA GLU A 334 -19.70 8.50 0.11
C GLU A 334 -21.01 7.67 0.12
N ARG A 335 -21.79 7.72 -0.97
CA ARG A 335 -23.03 6.93 -1.12
C ARG A 335 -22.78 5.42 -1.16
N ALA A 336 -21.59 5.00 -1.61
CA ALA A 336 -21.19 3.60 -1.67
C ALA A 336 -20.60 3.06 -0.36
N ILE A 337 -20.37 3.93 0.65
CA ILE A 337 -19.79 3.51 1.92
C ILE A 337 -20.79 2.68 2.74
N ASP A 338 -20.42 1.43 2.99
CA ASP A 338 -21.11 0.53 3.93
C ASP A 338 -20.63 0.75 5.38
N ALA A 339 -21.01 1.90 5.96
CA ALA A 339 -20.68 2.26 7.35
C ALA A 339 -21.82 3.04 8.04
N ASP A 340 -21.93 2.92 9.36
CA ASP A 340 -22.88 3.70 10.15
C ASP A 340 -22.44 5.15 10.27
N TRP A 341 -23.30 6.07 9.86
CA TRP A 341 -23.11 7.50 10.05
C TRP A 341 -23.52 7.87 11.47
N CYS A 342 -22.60 8.48 12.20
CA CYS A 342 -22.78 8.84 13.58
C CYS A 342 -22.39 10.30 13.83
N LEU A 343 -23.07 10.93 14.79
CA LEU A 343 -22.63 12.19 15.36
C LEU A 343 -21.92 11.92 16.67
N VAL A 344 -20.72 12.47 16.80
CA VAL A 344 -19.89 12.38 18.02
C VAL A 344 -19.48 13.77 18.46
N HIS A 345 -19.23 13.99 19.74
CA HIS A 345 -18.74 15.29 20.20
C HIS A 345 -17.41 15.66 19.55
N ALA A 346 -17.27 16.91 19.09
CA ALA A 346 -16.01 17.40 18.53
C ALA A 346 -14.95 17.51 19.65
N GLU A 347 -13.80 16.85 19.47
CA GLU A 347 -12.81 16.52 20.52
C GLU A 347 -12.11 17.74 21.18
N ASP A 348 -12.30 18.97 20.72
CA ASP A 348 -11.64 20.14 21.30
C ASP A 348 -12.31 20.73 22.55
N GLN A 349 -13.49 20.25 22.98
CA GLN A 349 -14.22 20.85 24.12
C GLN A 349 -15.02 19.82 24.92
N MET A 350 -14.33 18.90 25.61
CA MET A 350 -14.92 18.10 26.68
C MET A 350 -14.93 18.93 27.99
N PRO A 351 -16.09 19.28 28.58
CA PRO A 351 -16.12 19.70 29.98
C PRO A 351 -15.70 18.51 30.85
N SER A 352 -14.78 18.76 31.79
CA SER A 352 -14.08 17.78 32.63
C SER A 352 -14.95 16.97 33.62
N ARG A 353 -16.26 16.84 33.37
CA ARG A 353 -17.23 16.17 34.25
C ARG A 353 -18.26 15.26 33.55
N VAL A 354 -18.10 14.92 32.28
CA VAL A 354 -18.99 13.95 31.62
C VAL A 354 -18.20 12.70 31.25
N SER A 355 -18.59 11.54 31.79
CA SER A 355 -17.93 10.26 31.52
C SER A 355 -17.99 9.90 30.04
N CYS A 356 -16.93 9.30 29.51
CA CYS A 356 -16.71 8.81 28.13
C CYS A 356 -17.83 7.99 27.45
N ALA A 357 -18.95 7.72 28.11
CA ALA A 357 -20.10 6.97 27.59
C ALA A 357 -21.26 7.86 27.10
N SER A 358 -21.10 9.18 27.01
CA SER A 358 -22.18 10.09 26.57
C SER A 358 -22.31 10.14 25.03
N ALA A 359 -23.10 9.18 24.54
CA ALA A 359 -23.97 9.18 23.36
C ALA A 359 -23.34 9.48 21.99
N VAL A 360 -22.74 8.45 21.37
CA VAL A 360 -22.67 8.39 19.91
C VAL A 360 -24.10 8.35 19.35
N ILE A 361 -24.48 9.33 18.54
CA ILE A 361 -25.83 9.39 17.97
C ILE A 361 -25.78 8.75 16.58
N ARG A 362 -26.29 7.53 16.46
CA ARG A 362 -26.43 6.85 15.16
C ARG A 362 -27.53 7.52 14.34
N LEU A 363 -27.21 7.90 13.10
CA LEU A 363 -28.17 8.47 12.18
C LEU A 363 -29.02 7.36 11.55
N SER A 364 -30.32 7.63 11.41
CA SER A 364 -31.26 6.69 10.81
C SER A 364 -31.08 6.61 9.29
N ARG A 365 -30.90 5.41 8.76
CA ARG A 365 -30.89 5.13 7.31
C ARG A 365 -32.30 4.97 6.72
N ASP A 366 -33.35 4.91 7.55
CA ASP A 366 -34.73 4.82 7.07
C ASP A 366 -35.20 6.20 6.59
N GLU A 367 -35.44 6.33 5.28
CA GLU A 367 -35.86 7.59 4.64
C GLU A 367 -37.16 8.15 5.22
N ASN A 368 -38.02 7.28 5.79
CA ASN A 368 -39.28 7.68 6.40
C ASN A 368 -39.16 8.04 7.89
N ARG A 369 -37.99 7.81 8.49
CA ARG A 369 -37.75 8.01 9.92
C ARG A 369 -36.45 8.77 10.15
N PRO A 370 -36.41 10.09 9.92
CA PRO A 370 -35.21 10.89 10.12
C PRO A 370 -34.79 10.93 11.58
N THR A 371 -33.51 11.18 11.84
CA THR A 371 -33.02 11.49 13.19
C THR A 371 -33.40 12.93 13.53
N VAL A 372 -34.18 13.14 14.58
CA VAL A 372 -34.66 14.47 15.00
C VAL A 372 -33.89 14.91 16.23
N ILE A 373 -33.19 16.03 16.10
CA ILE A 373 -32.35 16.62 17.14
C ILE A 373 -33.15 17.67 17.89
N GLY A 374 -33.19 17.56 19.21
CA GLY A 374 -33.94 18.48 20.06
C GLY A 374 -33.57 18.37 21.53
N LYS A 375 -34.09 19.32 22.31
CA LYS A 375 -33.91 19.34 23.78
C LYS A 375 -34.75 18.29 24.49
N ALA A 376 -35.85 17.85 23.86
CA ALA A 376 -36.75 16.82 24.35
C ALA A 376 -36.97 15.75 23.27
N PRO A 377 -37.33 14.51 23.65
CA PRO A 377 -37.61 13.47 22.67
C PRO A 377 -38.84 13.83 21.82
N CYS A 378 -38.71 13.70 20.50
CA CYS A 378 -39.83 13.85 19.57
C CYS A 378 -40.81 12.66 19.67
N ALA A 379 -42.02 12.81 19.12
CA ALA A 379 -42.95 11.70 19.02
C ALA A 379 -42.39 10.59 18.11
N ARG A 380 -42.70 9.31 18.39
CA ARG A 380 -42.22 8.17 17.57
C ARG A 380 -42.64 8.26 16.11
N SER A 381 -43.75 8.94 15.82
CA SER A 381 -44.24 9.20 14.46
C SER A 381 -43.44 10.25 13.69
N GLU A 382 -42.58 11.03 14.36
CA GLU A 382 -41.80 12.11 13.74
C GLU A 382 -40.37 11.69 13.37
N GLY A 383 -39.85 10.61 13.95
CA GLY A 383 -38.50 10.12 13.66
C GLY A 383 -37.82 9.39 14.82
N VAL A 384 -36.50 9.24 14.72
CA VAL A 384 -35.64 8.72 15.80
C VAL A 384 -35.16 9.90 16.65
N PRO A 385 -35.50 9.97 17.95
CA PRO A 385 -35.13 11.11 18.78
C PRO A 385 -33.63 11.09 19.14
N ALA A 386 -32.97 12.23 18.96
CA ALA A 386 -31.60 12.51 19.40
C ALA A 386 -31.63 13.68 20.39
N VAL A 387 -31.62 13.36 21.69
CA VAL A 387 -31.82 14.34 22.75
C VAL A 387 -30.48 14.95 23.17
N LEU A 388 -30.37 16.26 23.01
CA LEU A 388 -29.19 17.03 23.42
C LEU A 388 -29.61 18.04 24.51
N PRO A 389 -29.28 17.82 25.79
CA PRO A 389 -29.80 18.60 26.92
C PRO A 389 -29.09 19.95 27.11
N TYR A 390 -28.85 20.67 26.01
CA TYR A 390 -28.18 21.97 26.04
C TYR A 390 -29.22 23.11 26.02
N PRO A 391 -29.07 24.17 26.83
CA PRO A 391 -30.04 25.27 26.94
C PRO A 391 -30.37 25.98 25.62
N GLN A 392 -29.40 26.05 24.71
CA GLN A 392 -29.48 26.71 23.41
C GLN A 392 -30.22 25.89 22.34
N ILE A 393 -30.47 24.60 22.60
CA ILE A 393 -31.16 23.72 21.66
C ILE A 393 -32.67 23.88 21.84
N SER A 394 -33.40 24.10 20.73
CA SER A 394 -34.86 24.14 20.72
C SER A 394 -35.46 22.75 20.94
N ASP A 395 -36.71 22.66 21.42
CA ASP A 395 -37.39 21.37 21.63
C ASP A 395 -37.40 20.51 20.35
N ARG A 396 -37.50 21.17 19.20
CA ARG A 396 -37.24 20.61 17.87
C ARG A 396 -36.25 21.54 17.15
N HIS A 397 -34.99 21.15 17.07
CA HIS A 397 -33.93 22.02 16.53
C HIS A 397 -33.65 21.72 15.06
N ALA A 398 -33.33 20.47 14.75
CA ALA A 398 -32.97 20.05 13.40
C ALA A 398 -33.41 18.61 13.12
N SER A 399 -33.48 18.22 11.85
CA SER A 399 -33.65 16.84 11.42
C SER A 399 -32.56 16.43 10.44
N ILE A 400 -32.12 15.19 10.53
CA ILE A 400 -31.17 14.58 9.59
C ILE A 400 -31.86 13.39 8.93
N ALA A 401 -32.08 13.47 7.62
CA ALA A 401 -32.73 12.43 6.83
C ALA A 401 -31.73 11.78 5.89
N CYS A 402 -31.85 10.46 5.73
CA CYS A 402 -31.17 9.72 4.67
C CYS A 402 -32.03 9.77 3.41
N LYS A 403 -31.42 10.03 2.24
CA LYS A 403 -32.01 9.92 0.91
C LYS A 403 -30.94 9.42 -0.05
N GLU A 404 -31.20 8.32 -0.77
CA GLU A 404 -30.25 7.74 -1.73
C GLU A 404 -28.85 7.46 -1.10
N ASN A 405 -28.83 6.92 0.13
CA ASN A 405 -27.63 6.69 0.95
C ASN A 405 -26.81 7.94 1.30
N ALA A 406 -27.35 9.15 1.08
CA ALA A 406 -26.77 10.42 1.51
C ALA A 406 -27.60 11.03 2.65
N PHE A 407 -26.93 11.72 3.57
CA PHE A 407 -27.54 12.41 4.70
C PHE A 407 -27.69 13.92 4.46
N PHE A 408 -28.86 14.44 4.84
CA PHE A 408 -29.23 15.84 4.69
C PHE A 408 -29.73 16.41 6.01
N LEU A 409 -29.13 17.51 6.45
CA LEU A 409 -29.47 18.27 7.65
C LEU A 409 -30.46 19.38 7.29
N THR A 410 -31.55 19.47 8.04
CA THR A 410 -32.55 20.54 7.93
C THR A 410 -32.74 21.21 9.28
N ASP A 411 -32.55 22.53 9.35
CA ASP A 411 -32.92 23.31 10.53
C ASP A 411 -34.45 23.47 10.57
N LEU A 412 -35.09 23.09 11.69
CA LEU A 412 -36.55 23.06 11.83
C LEU A 412 -37.14 24.43 12.25
N GLY A 413 -36.40 25.52 12.07
CA GLY A 413 -36.76 26.85 12.56
C GLY A 413 -36.26 27.09 13.97
N SER A 414 -35.05 26.60 14.28
CA SER A 414 -34.44 26.76 15.59
C SER A 414 -34.20 28.24 15.93
N GLN A 415 -34.30 28.59 17.22
CA GLN A 415 -34.12 29.98 17.65
C GLN A 415 -32.66 30.45 17.50
N GLN A 416 -31.71 29.55 17.76
CA GLN A 416 -30.28 29.87 17.77
C GLN A 416 -29.58 29.55 16.43
N GLY A 417 -30.26 28.88 15.50
CA GLY A 417 -29.73 28.46 14.21
C GLY A 417 -28.81 27.25 14.29
N THR A 418 -28.69 26.55 13.16
CA THR A 418 -27.74 25.46 12.95
C THR A 418 -26.60 25.92 12.03
N TRP A 419 -25.36 25.59 12.36
CA TRP A 419 -24.16 25.88 11.56
C TRP A 419 -23.44 24.60 11.17
N ILE A 420 -22.78 24.63 10.00
CA ILE A 420 -21.87 23.58 9.54
C ILE A 420 -20.49 24.21 9.34
N THR A 421 -19.45 23.55 9.85
CA THR A 421 -18.05 23.81 9.51
C THR A 421 -17.54 22.66 8.63
N ASP A 422 -17.06 22.98 7.43
CA ASP A 422 -16.49 22.01 6.49
C ASP A 422 -15.03 21.64 6.83
N GLU A 423 -14.45 20.70 6.07
CA GLU A 423 -13.06 20.26 6.29
C GLU A 423 -12.01 21.33 5.96
N GLU A 424 -12.36 22.33 5.15
CA GLU A 424 -11.51 23.51 4.88
C GLU A 424 -11.61 24.56 6.00
N GLY A 425 -12.41 24.32 7.04
CA GLY A 425 -12.63 25.22 8.17
C GLY A 425 -13.60 26.37 7.87
N ARG A 426 -14.34 26.33 6.76
CA ARG A 426 -15.35 27.33 6.41
C ARG A 426 -16.64 27.02 7.16
N GLN A 427 -17.09 28.00 7.94
CA GLN A 427 -18.33 27.91 8.70
C GLN A 427 -19.46 28.67 7.98
N TYR A 428 -20.62 28.04 7.83
CA TYR A 428 -21.82 28.66 7.25
C TYR A 428 -23.10 28.23 7.96
N ARG A 429 -24.13 29.07 7.88
CA ARG A 429 -25.43 28.82 8.54
C ARG A 429 -26.34 28.02 7.63
N VAL A 430 -26.98 26.99 8.17
CA VAL A 430 -28.02 26.21 7.49
C VAL A 430 -29.29 27.06 7.36
N PRO A 431 -29.82 27.28 6.15
CA PRO A 431 -31.08 28.00 5.99
C PRO A 431 -32.25 27.22 6.63
N PRO A 432 -33.16 27.87 7.37
CA PRO A 432 -34.31 27.20 7.95
C PRO A 432 -35.17 26.50 6.90
N LYS A 433 -35.60 25.27 7.19
CA LYS A 433 -36.47 24.43 6.35
C LYS A 433 -35.89 24.04 4.98
N LEU A 434 -34.60 24.25 4.75
CA LEU A 434 -33.91 23.79 3.54
C LEU A 434 -32.95 22.63 3.91
N PRO A 435 -33.06 21.46 3.26
CA PRO A 435 -32.12 20.37 3.47
C PRO A 435 -30.76 20.70 2.84
N ILE A 436 -29.70 20.55 3.63
CA ILE A 436 -28.30 20.74 3.22
C ILE A 436 -27.56 19.40 3.37
N ARG A 437 -26.78 19.03 2.35
CA ARG A 437 -25.94 17.83 2.37
C ARG A 437 -24.89 17.95 3.49
N ILE A 438 -24.71 16.87 4.26
CA ILE A 438 -23.64 16.78 5.26
C ILE A 438 -22.64 15.68 4.88
N HIS A 439 -21.36 15.95 5.04
CA HIS A 439 -20.27 15.05 4.69
C HIS A 439 -19.57 14.51 5.95
N PRO A 440 -18.85 13.37 5.87
CA PRO A 440 -17.94 12.97 6.93
C PRO A 440 -16.95 14.10 7.24
N GLY A 441 -16.54 14.22 8.51
CA GLY A 441 -15.64 15.28 8.95
C GLY A 441 -16.30 16.63 9.24
N ASN A 442 -17.49 16.91 8.68
CA ASN A 442 -18.25 18.12 9.00
C ASN A 442 -18.54 18.23 10.50
N ILE A 443 -18.44 19.45 11.04
CA ILE A 443 -18.84 19.78 12.42
C ILE A 443 -20.16 20.55 12.36
N ILE A 444 -21.19 20.01 13.00
CA ILE A 444 -22.52 20.61 13.10
C ILE A 444 -22.66 21.25 14.48
N GLU A 445 -23.00 22.52 14.51
CA GLU A 445 -23.17 23.29 15.74
C GLU A 445 -24.63 23.75 15.87
N PHE A 446 -25.29 23.32 16.96
CA PHE A 446 -26.68 23.66 17.27
C PHE A 446 -26.75 24.87 18.20
N GLY A 447 -26.45 26.05 17.69
CA GLY A 447 -26.20 27.24 18.50
C GLY A 447 -24.79 27.81 18.28
N ARG A 448 -24.60 29.09 18.61
CA ARG A 448 -23.37 29.85 18.25
C ARG A 448 -22.20 29.53 19.18
N ASP A 449 -22.51 28.83 20.26
CA ASP A 449 -21.56 28.32 21.21
C ASP A 449 -21.10 26.92 20.82
N LYS A 450 -19.79 26.67 20.96
CA LYS A 450 -19.18 25.37 20.63
C LYS A 450 -19.59 24.23 21.57
N GLN A 451 -20.51 24.47 22.52
CA GLN A 451 -20.94 23.49 23.51
C GLN A 451 -21.82 22.38 22.91
N ALA A 452 -22.55 22.67 21.84
CA ALA A 452 -23.40 21.71 21.12
C ALA A 452 -22.82 21.37 19.73
N ALA A 453 -21.49 21.20 19.66
CA ALA A 453 -20.77 20.85 18.44
C ALA A 453 -20.61 19.32 18.30
N LEU A 454 -21.16 18.76 17.22
CA LEU A 454 -21.05 17.35 16.88
C LEU A 454 -20.37 17.16 15.52
N ARG A 455 -19.37 16.28 15.46
CA ARG A 455 -18.70 15.86 14.23
C ARG A 455 -19.40 14.66 13.62
N VAL A 456 -19.55 14.68 12.29
CA VAL A 456 -20.00 13.54 11.51
C VAL A 456 -18.85 12.56 11.35
N LYS A 457 -18.99 11.33 11.87
CA LYS A 457 -18.03 10.23 11.72
C LYS A 457 -18.71 8.99 11.16
N LEU A 458 -17.91 8.18 10.46
CA LEU A 458 -18.33 6.90 9.91
C LEU A 458 -17.74 5.78 10.77
N TYR A 459 -18.55 4.78 11.12
CA TYR A 459 -18.12 3.60 11.86
C TYR A 459 -18.58 2.32 11.16
N LYS A 460 -17.64 1.40 10.90
CA LYS A 460 -18.00 0.04 10.45
C LYS A 460 -18.51 -0.85 11.60
N THR A 461 -18.12 -0.51 12.82
CA THR A 461 -18.54 -1.17 14.06
C THR A 461 -18.57 -0.12 15.16
N LEU A 462 -19.66 -0.01 15.91
CA LEU A 462 -19.83 1.04 16.90
C LEU A 462 -18.84 0.86 18.08
N PRO A 463 -18.34 1.95 18.69
CA PRO A 463 -17.38 1.88 19.80
C PRO A 463 -17.84 1.02 20.99
N GLU A 464 -19.15 0.93 21.26
CA GLU A 464 -19.72 0.13 22.35
C GLU A 464 -19.58 -1.39 22.13
N GLU A 465 -19.57 -1.86 20.88
CA GLU A 465 -19.40 -3.30 20.56
C GLU A 465 -17.96 -3.79 20.76
N ASN A 466 -16.97 -2.90 20.63
CA ASN A 466 -15.57 -3.22 20.88
C ASN A 466 -15.27 -3.41 22.37
N TYR A 467 -15.99 -2.70 23.27
CA TYR A 467 -15.85 -2.86 24.71
C TYR A 467 -16.41 -4.19 25.23
N ILE A 468 -17.49 -4.70 24.63
CA ILE A 468 -18.10 -5.98 25.01
C ILE A 468 -17.26 -7.17 24.48
N LYS A 469 -16.69 -7.06 23.27
CA LYS A 469 -15.82 -8.11 22.70
C LYS A 469 -14.49 -8.26 23.44
N GLN A 470 -13.92 -7.19 23.99
CA GLN A 470 -12.65 -7.26 24.73
C GLN A 470 -12.80 -7.75 26.18
N ASN A 471 -13.99 -7.69 26.77
CA ASN A 471 -14.23 -8.04 28.17
C ASN A 471 -15.08 -9.30 28.40
N THR A 472 -15.31 -10.13 27.37
CA THR A 472 -15.92 -11.45 27.59
C THR A 472 -14.82 -12.42 28.06
N PRO A 473 -14.90 -12.99 29.29
CA PRO A 473 -13.93 -14.01 29.71
C PRO A 473 -14.12 -15.24 28.83
N VAL A 474 -13.02 -15.73 28.24
CA VAL A 474 -12.96 -17.04 27.61
C VAL A 474 -13.20 -18.08 28.70
N LEU A 475 -14.46 -18.49 28.86
CA LEU A 475 -14.83 -19.65 29.66
C LEU A 475 -14.24 -20.88 28.97
N GLY A 476 -13.24 -21.47 29.62
CA GLY A 476 -12.64 -22.73 29.20
C GLY A 476 -13.67 -23.85 29.20
N MET A 477 -13.55 -24.74 28.22
CA MET A 477 -13.98 -26.12 28.35
C MET A 477 -12.91 -27.04 27.72
N VAL A 478 -12.76 -28.15 28.43
CA VAL A 478 -11.78 -29.25 28.38
C VAL A 478 -11.62 -29.88 27.00
#